data_AF-A0AAD9Q6T9-F1
#
_entry.id   AF-A0AAD9Q6T9-F1
#
_cell.length_a   1.000
_cell.length_b   1.000
_cell.length_c   1.000
_cell.angle_alpha   90.00
_cell.angle_beta   90.00
_cell.angle_gamma   90.00
#
_symmetry.space_group_name_H-M   'P 1'
#
loop_
_entity.id
_entity.type
_entity.pdbx_description
1 polymer ?
#
loop_
_entity_poly.entity_id
_entity_poly.type
_entity_poly.pdbx_seq_one_letter_code
_entity_poly.pdbx_strand_id
1 'polypeptide(L)'
;MCREAIVSEPYNFRVRSPERGQVWDSIAAHLNSLNQPKFKVTGRAVRDRYTLLTSRHKQKLRDEEKASGIEIEETELDILLEDILEREKNAKEKIDGKSAEKKAKAAQEKEAAEEISLQALQTLKDKGKRKSEDENQKGPKMRRRTSDAIEFLVEKAEKDRELKMEELKIKNREVEIAAAKQDEAAKQQQSMLSSCNKWNDSSSCNNKTSKQCLLSKTIC
;
A
#
# COMPACT_ATOMS: atom_id res chain seq x y z
N MET A 1 -1.19 1.04 -36.06
CA MET A 1 -1.01 1.01 -34.59
C MET A 1 -1.89 -0.05 -33.94
N CYS A 2 -3.24 0.01 -34.01
CA CYS A 2 -4.10 -1.00 -33.36
C CYS A 2 -3.81 -2.43 -33.83
N ARG A 3 -3.65 -2.66 -35.14
CA ARG A 3 -3.20 -3.96 -35.67
C ARG A 3 -1.90 -4.45 -35.01
N GLU A 4 -0.92 -3.56 -34.91
CA GLU A 4 0.37 -3.90 -34.31
C GLU A 4 0.25 -4.19 -32.81
N ALA A 5 -0.66 -3.52 -32.11
CA ALA A 5 -0.96 -3.81 -30.71
C ALA A 5 -1.65 -5.17 -30.54
N ILE A 6 -2.45 -5.62 -31.50
CA ILE A 6 -3.01 -6.99 -31.51
C ILE A 6 -1.89 -8.01 -31.69
N VAL A 7 -0.95 -7.78 -32.61
CA VAL A 7 0.17 -8.70 -32.86
C VAL A 7 1.14 -8.77 -31.68
N SER A 8 1.47 -7.61 -31.10
CA SER A 8 2.47 -7.49 -30.04
C SER A 8 1.92 -7.78 -28.63
N GLU A 9 0.59 -7.85 -28.49
CA GLU A 9 -0.14 -8.17 -27.25
C GLU A 9 0.39 -7.50 -25.96
N PRO A 10 0.55 -6.17 -25.92
CA PRO A 10 1.14 -5.46 -24.78
C PRO A 10 0.34 -5.61 -23.47
N TYR A 11 -0.92 -6.04 -23.55
CA TYR A 11 -1.81 -6.28 -22.42
C TYR A 11 -1.58 -7.62 -21.71
N ASN A 12 -0.82 -8.54 -22.28
CA ASN A 12 -0.39 -9.77 -21.60
C ASN A 12 0.63 -9.52 -20.48
N PHE A 13 1.19 -8.30 -20.42
CA PHE A 13 2.17 -7.88 -19.44
C PHE A 13 1.54 -7.00 -18.36
N ARG A 14 2.04 -7.13 -17.14
CA ARG A 14 1.56 -6.34 -15.99
C ARG A 14 1.73 -4.85 -16.27
N VAL A 15 0.73 -4.07 -15.85
CA VAL A 15 0.80 -2.60 -15.93
C VAL A 15 2.03 -2.10 -15.16
N ARG A 16 2.80 -1.19 -15.77
CA ARG A 16 4.09 -0.65 -15.28
C ARG A 16 5.27 -1.64 -15.29
N SER A 17 5.16 -2.80 -15.94
CA SER A 17 6.31 -3.68 -16.11
C SER A 17 7.28 -3.15 -17.18
N PRO A 18 8.61 -3.39 -17.03
CA PRO A 18 9.59 -3.01 -18.06
C PRO A 18 9.34 -3.71 -19.40
N GLU A 19 8.93 -4.99 -19.36
CA GLU A 19 8.63 -5.80 -20.55
C GLU A 19 7.50 -5.16 -21.35
N ARG A 20 6.42 -4.73 -20.67
CA ARG A 20 5.34 -3.97 -21.31
C ARG A 20 5.86 -2.70 -21.96
N GLY A 21 6.80 -2.01 -21.32
CA GLY A 21 7.48 -0.85 -21.88
C GLY A 21 8.17 -1.14 -23.20
N GLN A 22 8.99 -2.19 -23.21
CA GLN A 22 9.73 -2.65 -24.39
C GLN A 22 8.80 -3.03 -25.55
N VAL A 23 7.64 -3.64 -25.27
CA VAL A 23 6.64 -3.93 -26.30
C VAL A 23 6.15 -2.64 -26.97
N TRP A 24 5.83 -1.60 -26.19
CA TRP A 24 5.44 -0.30 -26.78
C TRP A 24 6.56 0.35 -27.59
N ASP A 25 7.81 0.21 -27.15
CA ASP A 25 8.97 0.71 -27.89
C ASP A 25 9.17 -0.06 -29.20
N SER A 26 8.95 -1.38 -29.21
CA SER A 26 8.96 -2.21 -30.41
C SER A 26 7.87 -1.80 -31.41
N ILE A 27 6.65 -1.57 -30.92
CA ILE A 27 5.54 -1.07 -31.76
C ILE A 27 5.92 0.29 -32.36
N ALA A 28 6.50 1.20 -31.56
CA ALA A 28 6.93 2.51 -32.06
C ALA A 28 8.05 2.38 -33.10
N ALA A 29 9.02 1.50 -32.89
CA ALA A 29 10.10 1.23 -33.84
C ALA A 29 9.55 0.72 -35.17
N HIS A 30 8.61 -0.24 -35.14
CA HIS A 30 7.94 -0.74 -36.34
C HIS A 30 7.14 0.37 -37.04
N LEU A 31 6.36 1.17 -36.31
CA LEU A 31 5.64 2.29 -36.93
C LEU A 31 6.61 3.28 -37.59
N ASN A 32 7.75 3.59 -36.95
CA ASN A 32 8.75 4.49 -37.51
C ASN A 32 9.51 3.90 -38.71
N SER A 33 9.54 2.57 -38.88
CA SER A 33 10.15 1.94 -40.05
C SER A 33 9.24 1.93 -41.28
N LEU A 34 7.97 2.30 -41.14
CA LEU A 34 7.05 2.41 -42.27
C LEU A 34 7.38 3.64 -43.12
N ASN A 35 7.51 3.42 -44.44
CA ASN A 35 7.83 4.49 -45.39
C ASN A 35 6.60 5.36 -45.73
N GLN A 36 5.41 4.76 -45.76
CA GLN A 36 4.15 5.46 -45.98
C GLN A 36 3.03 4.80 -45.16
N PRO A 37 2.35 5.54 -44.27
CA PRO A 37 2.69 6.88 -43.80
C PRO A 37 4.00 6.92 -42.97
N LYS A 38 4.75 8.03 -43.06
CA LYS A 38 5.99 8.22 -42.29
C LYS A 38 5.66 8.68 -40.87
N PHE A 39 6.08 7.90 -39.88
CA PHE A 39 5.87 8.22 -38.48
C PHE A 39 7.16 8.72 -37.80
N LYS A 40 6.97 9.53 -36.76
CA LYS A 40 8.02 9.92 -35.79
C LYS A 40 7.42 9.88 -34.39
N VAL A 41 7.29 8.69 -33.83
CA VAL A 41 6.61 8.44 -32.55
C VAL A 41 7.51 7.70 -31.57
N THR A 42 7.30 7.90 -30.27
CA THR A 42 7.95 7.15 -29.19
C THR A 42 6.99 6.09 -28.63
N GLY A 43 7.50 5.08 -27.91
CA GLY A 43 6.65 4.08 -27.25
C GLY A 43 5.64 4.70 -26.29
N ARG A 44 6.01 5.81 -25.62
CA ARG A 44 5.07 6.59 -24.81
C ARG A 44 3.93 7.17 -25.63
N ALA A 45 4.23 7.82 -26.76
CA ALA A 45 3.20 8.41 -27.61
C ALA A 45 2.23 7.36 -28.18
N VAL A 46 2.74 6.18 -28.55
CA VAL A 46 1.93 5.05 -29.00
C VAL A 46 1.00 4.58 -27.87
N ARG A 47 1.53 4.38 -26.67
CA ARG A 47 0.74 3.98 -25.49
C ARG A 47 -0.34 5.00 -25.16
N ASP A 48 0.00 6.28 -25.12
CA ASP A 48 -0.95 7.36 -24.80
C ASP A 48 -2.08 7.41 -25.84
N ARG A 49 -1.74 7.30 -27.13
CA ARG A 49 -2.74 7.26 -28.21
C ARG A 49 -3.62 6.02 -28.12
N TYR A 50 -3.04 4.87 -27.80
CA TYR A 50 -3.77 3.62 -27.58
C TYR A 50 -4.76 3.76 -26.42
N THR A 51 -4.34 4.31 -25.29
CA THR A 51 -5.21 4.52 -24.12
C THR A 51 -6.35 5.48 -24.45
N LEU A 52 -6.08 6.54 -25.21
CA LEU A 52 -7.12 7.46 -25.67
C LEU A 52 -8.16 6.76 -26.54
N LEU A 53 -7.73 5.95 -27.51
CA LEU A 53 -8.63 5.25 -28.44
C LEU A 53 -9.50 4.22 -27.72
N THR A 54 -8.89 3.36 -26.90
CA THR A 54 -9.62 2.34 -26.14
C THR A 54 -10.59 2.98 -25.14
N SER A 55 -10.20 4.09 -24.48
CA SER A 55 -11.10 4.80 -23.55
C SER A 55 -12.29 5.45 -24.27
N ARG A 56 -12.08 6.03 -25.46
CA ARG A 56 -13.16 6.62 -26.26
C ARG A 56 -14.13 5.55 -26.76
N HIS A 57 -13.62 4.43 -27.24
CA HIS A 57 -14.47 3.34 -27.72
C HIS A 57 -15.26 2.70 -26.58
N LYS A 58 -14.67 2.50 -25.39
CA LYS A 58 -15.43 2.12 -24.18
C LYS A 58 -16.54 3.10 -23.81
N GLN A 59 -16.34 4.39 -24.06
CA GLN A 59 -17.37 5.41 -23.80
C GLN A 59 -18.49 5.31 -24.85
N LYS A 60 -18.13 5.17 -26.13
CA LYS A 60 -19.08 4.96 -27.24
C LYS A 60 -20.00 3.77 -26.98
N LEU A 61 -19.45 2.60 -26.63
CA LEU A 61 -20.24 1.40 -26.28
C LEU A 61 -21.22 1.66 -25.12
N ARG A 62 -20.80 2.36 -24.07
CA ARG A 62 -21.69 2.70 -22.93
C ARG A 62 -22.80 3.68 -23.30
N ASP A 63 -22.55 4.56 -24.26
CA ASP A 63 -23.53 5.54 -24.70
C ASP A 63 -24.52 4.91 -25.69
N GLU A 64 -24.08 3.98 -26.54
CA GLU A 64 -24.90 3.14 -27.41
C GLU A 64 -25.81 2.18 -26.60
N GLU A 65 -25.28 1.51 -25.57
CA GLU A 65 -26.09 0.69 -24.64
C GLU A 65 -27.24 1.50 -23.98
N LYS A 66 -27.05 2.81 -23.80
CA LYS A 66 -28.08 3.70 -23.24
C LYS A 66 -29.02 4.26 -24.30
N ALA A 67 -28.52 4.51 -25.50
CA ALA A 67 -29.26 5.03 -26.63
C ALA A 67 -29.81 3.87 -27.47
N SER A 68 -30.92 3.28 -27.04
CA SER A 68 -31.62 2.22 -27.77
C SER A 68 -31.89 2.60 -29.23
N GLY A 69 -31.26 1.90 -30.18
CA GLY A 69 -31.82 1.63 -31.50
C GLY A 69 -31.31 2.44 -32.70
N ILE A 70 -30.13 3.05 -32.63
CA ILE A 70 -29.47 3.62 -33.83
C ILE A 70 -28.30 2.72 -34.21
N GLU A 71 -28.45 2.01 -35.33
CA GLU A 71 -27.37 1.24 -35.96
C GLU A 71 -26.36 2.21 -36.56
N ILE A 72 -25.16 2.25 -35.98
CA ILE A 72 -24.03 3.03 -36.48
C ILE A 72 -23.13 2.07 -37.25
N GLU A 73 -22.74 2.42 -38.48
CA GLU A 73 -21.79 1.63 -39.26
C GLU A 73 -20.48 1.46 -38.48
N GLU A 74 -20.12 0.22 -38.18
CA GLU A 74 -18.88 -0.12 -37.50
C GLU A 74 -17.69 0.09 -38.45
N THR A 75 -16.75 0.93 -38.04
CA THR A 75 -15.52 1.12 -38.80
C THR A 75 -14.54 -0.01 -38.52
N GLU A 76 -13.60 -0.29 -39.44
CA GLU A 76 -12.53 -1.26 -39.18
C GLU A 76 -11.75 -0.94 -37.88
N LEU A 77 -11.59 0.33 -37.55
CA LEU A 77 -10.94 0.74 -36.31
C LEU A 77 -11.76 0.36 -35.08
N ASP A 78 -13.09 0.41 -35.15
CA ASP A 78 -13.99 -0.03 -34.07
C ASP A 78 -13.84 -1.54 -33.84
N ILE A 79 -13.86 -2.34 -34.91
CA ILE A 79 -13.66 -3.80 -34.85
C ILE A 79 -12.31 -4.14 -34.19
N LEU A 80 -11.23 -3.48 -34.62
CA LEU A 80 -9.90 -3.69 -34.03
C LEU A 80 -9.85 -3.28 -32.56
N LEU A 81 -10.57 -2.22 -32.18
CA LEU A 81 -10.62 -1.79 -30.79
C LEU A 81 -11.41 -2.76 -29.93
N GLU A 82 -12.52 -3.30 -30.43
CA GLU A 82 -13.32 -4.30 -29.72
C GLU A 82 -12.53 -5.58 -29.46
N ASP A 83 -11.84 -6.14 -30.48
CA ASP A 83 -10.94 -7.30 -30.31
C ASP A 83 -9.85 -7.01 -29.27
N ILE A 84 -9.25 -5.82 -29.32
CA ILE A 84 -8.29 -5.38 -28.30
C ILE A 84 -8.90 -5.39 -26.90
N LEU A 85 -10.12 -4.88 -26.73
CA LEU A 85 -10.78 -4.82 -25.42
C LEU A 85 -11.09 -6.21 -24.86
N GLU A 86 -11.55 -7.12 -25.72
CA GLU A 86 -11.82 -8.50 -25.33
C GLU A 86 -10.53 -9.21 -24.90
N ARG A 87 -9.46 -9.08 -25.69
CA ARG A 87 -8.15 -9.64 -25.33
C ARG A 87 -7.56 -9.02 -24.08
N GLU A 88 -7.73 -7.72 -23.87
CA GLU A 88 -7.34 -7.03 -22.63
C GLU A 88 -8.04 -7.62 -21.40
N LYS A 89 -9.35 -7.87 -21.51
CA LYS A 89 -10.14 -8.47 -20.44
C LYS A 89 -9.62 -9.88 -20.12
N ASN A 90 -9.46 -10.72 -21.13
CA ASN A 90 -8.96 -12.08 -20.99
C ASN A 90 -7.53 -12.13 -20.41
N ALA A 91 -6.65 -11.22 -20.86
CA ALA A 91 -5.29 -11.12 -20.35
C ALA A 91 -5.27 -10.66 -18.88
N LYS A 92 -6.12 -9.70 -18.53
CA LYS A 92 -6.24 -9.23 -17.15
C LYS A 92 -6.70 -10.35 -16.21
N GLU A 93 -7.72 -11.10 -16.59
CA GLU A 93 -8.20 -12.25 -15.82
C GLU A 93 -7.10 -13.31 -15.61
N LYS A 94 -6.29 -13.60 -16.64
CA LYS A 94 -5.14 -14.49 -16.53
C LYS A 94 -4.07 -13.98 -15.57
N ILE A 95 -3.74 -12.69 -15.61
CA ILE A 95 -2.72 -12.08 -14.73
C ILE A 95 -3.22 -12.07 -13.28
N ASP A 96 -4.47 -11.67 -13.07
CA ASP A 96 -5.08 -11.58 -11.74
C ASP A 96 -5.25 -12.98 -11.12
N GLY A 97 -5.65 -13.98 -11.93
CA GLY A 97 -5.73 -15.39 -11.52
C GLY A 97 -4.38 -15.95 -11.07
N LYS A 98 -3.31 -15.75 -11.86
CA LYS A 98 -1.94 -16.16 -11.49
C LYS A 98 -1.46 -15.48 -10.20
N SER A 99 -1.79 -14.19 -10.03
CA SER A 99 -1.46 -13.45 -8.80
C SER A 99 -2.21 -13.99 -7.59
N ALA A 100 -3.49 -14.34 -7.74
CA ALA A 100 -4.31 -14.92 -6.68
C ALA A 100 -3.79 -16.31 -6.28
N GLU A 101 -3.49 -17.17 -7.25
CA GLU A 101 -2.94 -18.50 -7.02
C GLU A 101 -1.59 -18.45 -6.28
N LYS A 102 -0.69 -17.54 -6.70
CA LYS A 102 0.60 -17.35 -6.02
C LYS A 102 0.42 -16.91 -4.55
N LYS A 103 -0.55 -16.04 -4.28
CA LYS A 103 -0.88 -15.63 -2.90
C LYS A 103 -1.47 -16.77 -2.08
N ALA A 104 -2.36 -17.57 -2.67
CA ALA A 104 -2.97 -18.71 -2.00
C ALA A 104 -1.92 -19.76 -1.63
N LYS A 105 -0.99 -20.09 -2.54
CA LYS A 105 0.13 -21.00 -2.26
C LYS A 105 1.03 -20.48 -1.14
N ALA A 106 1.39 -19.19 -1.18
CA ALA A 106 2.20 -18.59 -0.13
C ALA A 106 1.49 -18.58 1.25
N ALA A 107 0.16 -18.42 1.26
CA ALA A 107 -0.63 -18.51 2.49
C ALA A 107 -0.68 -19.95 3.04
N GLN A 108 -0.88 -20.95 2.18
CA GLN A 108 -0.87 -22.36 2.56
C GLN A 108 0.50 -22.81 3.08
N GLU A 109 1.59 -22.40 2.43
CA GLU A 109 2.96 -22.69 2.89
C GLU A 109 3.24 -22.06 4.26
N LYS A 110 2.72 -20.84 4.49
CA LYS A 110 2.83 -20.17 5.79
C LYS A 110 2.03 -20.90 6.87
N GLU A 111 0.80 -21.29 6.59
CA GLU A 111 -0.05 -22.04 7.52
C GLU A 111 0.56 -23.39 7.87
N ALA A 112 1.06 -24.14 6.88
CA ALA A 112 1.77 -25.39 7.10
C ALA A 112 3.03 -25.21 7.96
N ALA A 113 3.78 -24.13 7.75
CA ALA A 113 4.96 -23.81 8.58
C ALA A 113 4.56 -23.47 10.03
N GLU A 114 3.46 -22.73 10.23
CA GLU A 114 2.93 -22.42 11.56
C GLU A 114 2.40 -23.68 12.26
N GLU A 115 1.74 -24.58 11.55
CA GLU A 115 1.26 -25.86 12.09
C GLU A 115 2.42 -26.74 12.57
N ILE A 116 3.47 -26.90 11.77
CA ILE A 116 4.69 -27.64 12.16
C ILE A 116 5.32 -27.03 13.41
N SER A 117 5.37 -25.69 13.50
CA SER A 117 5.88 -24.97 14.66
C SER A 117 5.07 -25.25 15.93
N LEU A 118 3.73 -25.21 15.83
CA LEU A 118 2.83 -25.52 16.94
C LEU A 118 2.95 -27.00 17.38
N GLN A 119 3.04 -27.92 16.42
CA GLN A 119 3.21 -29.35 16.70
C GLN A 119 4.53 -29.61 17.45
N ALA A 120 5.62 -28.94 17.05
CA ALA A 120 6.90 -29.03 17.76
C ALA A 120 6.78 -28.55 19.23
N LEU A 121 6.12 -27.42 19.48
CA LEU A 121 5.87 -26.92 20.84
C LEU A 121 5.03 -27.88 21.69
N GLN A 122 4.01 -28.51 21.09
CA GLN A 122 3.19 -29.51 21.78
C GLN A 122 4.00 -30.76 22.14
N THR A 123 4.82 -31.28 21.23
CA THR A 123 5.66 -32.46 21.53
C THR A 123 6.68 -32.20 22.66
N LEU A 124 7.20 -30.98 22.77
CA LEU A 124 8.05 -30.58 23.90
C LEU A 124 7.27 -30.57 25.22
N LYS A 125 6.03 -30.04 25.20
CA LYS A 125 5.13 -30.04 26.36
C LYS A 125 4.78 -31.46 26.82
N ASP A 126 4.50 -32.37 25.88
CA ASP A 126 4.14 -33.76 26.18
C ASP A 126 5.32 -34.59 26.71
N LYS A 127 6.53 -34.36 26.18
CA LYS A 127 7.76 -34.93 26.75
C LYS A 127 8.05 -34.41 28.17
N GLY A 128 7.60 -33.20 28.50
CA GLY A 128 7.63 -32.67 29.87
C GLY A 128 6.65 -33.38 30.82
N LYS A 129 5.43 -33.68 30.36
CA LYS A 129 4.39 -34.36 31.17
C LYS A 129 4.70 -35.84 31.43
N ARG A 130 5.30 -36.56 30.50
CA ARG A 130 5.67 -37.99 30.73
C ARG A 130 6.79 -38.18 31.77
N LYS A 131 7.45 -37.11 32.22
CA LYS A 131 8.39 -37.17 33.35
C LYS A 131 7.72 -37.10 34.72
N SER A 132 6.42 -36.80 34.81
CA SER A 132 5.69 -36.70 36.08
C SER A 132 4.79 -37.89 36.41
N GLU A 133 4.76 -38.94 35.59
CA GLU A 133 3.78 -40.04 35.74
C GLU A 133 4.40 -41.45 35.78
N ASP A 134 5.72 -41.57 35.84
CA ASP A 134 6.40 -42.85 36.11
C ASP A 134 7.25 -42.74 37.39
N GLU A 135 6.57 -42.62 38.52
CA GLU A 135 7.13 -42.91 39.84
C GLU A 135 7.12 -44.43 40.09
N ASN A 136 7.84 -45.25 39.32
CA ASN A 136 8.41 -46.48 39.89
C ASN A 136 9.49 -47.16 39.05
N GLN A 137 10.54 -46.48 38.59
CA GLN A 137 11.80 -47.19 38.32
C GLN A 137 13.00 -46.40 38.82
N LYS A 138 13.73 -47.01 39.76
CA LYS A 138 15.00 -46.53 40.32
C LYS A 138 16.03 -46.37 39.20
N GLY A 139 16.09 -45.18 38.62
CA GLY A 139 17.21 -44.73 37.80
C GLY A 139 18.46 -44.46 38.66
N PRO A 140 19.67 -44.54 38.09
CA PRO A 140 20.90 -44.31 38.84
C PRO A 140 20.94 -42.87 39.37
N LYS A 141 21.25 -42.71 40.66
CA LYS A 141 21.25 -41.42 41.37
C LYS A 141 21.94 -40.33 40.56
N MET A 142 21.16 -39.37 40.06
CA MET A 142 21.66 -38.16 39.41
C MET A 142 22.54 -37.41 40.41
N ARG A 143 23.83 -37.22 40.06
CA ARG A 143 24.79 -36.47 40.88
C ARG A 143 24.25 -35.05 41.09
N ARG A 144 24.29 -34.58 42.34
CA ARG A 144 23.81 -33.27 42.86
C ARG A 144 24.35 -32.00 42.16
N ARG A 145 25.00 -32.08 40.99
CA ARG A 145 25.58 -30.95 40.25
C ARG A 145 24.62 -30.25 39.28
N THR A 146 23.40 -30.74 39.09
CA THR A 146 22.40 -30.14 38.20
C THR A 146 21.52 -29.07 38.85
N SER A 147 21.47 -28.98 40.19
CA SER A 147 20.64 -27.97 40.89
C SER A 147 21.18 -26.55 40.65
N ASP A 148 22.49 -26.37 40.86
CA ASP A 148 23.20 -25.09 40.67
C ASP A 148 23.02 -24.53 39.25
N ALA A 149 23.06 -25.40 38.25
CA ALA A 149 22.87 -25.00 36.86
C ALA A 149 21.42 -24.59 36.56
N ILE A 150 20.44 -25.21 37.22
CA ILE A 150 19.02 -24.86 37.05
C ILE A 150 18.72 -23.54 37.79
N GLU A 151 19.24 -23.37 39.01
CA GLU A 151 19.12 -22.12 39.77
C GLU A 151 19.72 -20.95 39.01
N PHE A 152 20.90 -21.12 38.42
CA PHE A 152 21.51 -20.11 37.54
C PHE A 152 20.63 -19.76 36.33
N LEU A 153 19.99 -20.74 35.70
CA LEU A 153 19.10 -20.49 34.56
C LEU A 153 17.82 -19.76 34.96
N VAL A 154 17.27 -20.06 36.14
CA VAL A 154 16.10 -19.35 36.70
C VAL A 154 16.47 -17.91 37.05
N GLU A 155 17.56 -17.71 37.78
CA GLU A 155 18.05 -16.39 38.17
C GLU A 155 18.38 -15.52 36.93
N LYS A 156 18.96 -16.13 35.89
CA LYS A 156 19.21 -15.45 34.62
C LYS A 156 17.90 -15.04 33.93
N ALA A 157 16.91 -15.93 33.89
CA ALA A 157 15.61 -15.61 33.28
C ALA A 157 14.86 -14.50 34.03
N GLU A 158 14.97 -14.47 35.37
CA GLU A 158 14.42 -13.40 36.20
C GLU A 158 15.10 -12.06 35.91
N LYS A 159 16.43 -12.03 35.86
CA LYS A 159 17.22 -10.84 35.51
C LYS A 159 16.89 -10.32 34.11
N ASP A 160 16.78 -11.21 33.12
CA ASP A 160 16.41 -10.84 31.75
C ASP A 160 14.98 -10.25 31.70
N ARG A 161 14.04 -10.81 32.47
CA ARG A 161 12.67 -10.29 32.58
C ARG A 161 12.63 -8.91 33.26
N GLU A 162 13.44 -8.73 34.30
CA GLU A 162 13.53 -7.49 35.04
C GLU A 162 14.12 -6.36 34.19
N LEU A 163 15.23 -6.62 33.48
CA LEU A 163 15.82 -5.68 32.53
C LEU A 163 14.80 -5.25 31.46
N LYS A 164 14.05 -6.21 30.90
CA LYS A 164 13.02 -5.93 29.89
C LYS A 164 11.87 -5.07 30.44
N MET A 165 11.46 -5.30 31.69
CA MET A 165 10.47 -4.47 32.37
C MET A 165 10.99 -3.04 32.60
N GLU A 166 12.27 -2.90 32.93
CA GLU A 166 12.90 -1.60 33.17
C GLU A 166 13.09 -0.79 31.88
N GLU A 167 13.49 -1.43 30.78
CA GLU A 167 13.51 -0.83 29.45
C GLU A 167 12.13 -0.31 29.02
N LEU A 168 11.06 -1.10 29.27
CA LEU A 168 9.69 -0.67 28.97
C LEU A 168 9.27 0.53 29.82
N LYS A 169 9.66 0.58 31.10
CA LYS A 169 9.40 1.75 31.97
C LYS A 169 10.10 2.99 31.45
N ILE A 170 11.35 2.88 31.00
CA ILE A 170 12.10 4.00 30.43
C ILE A 170 11.41 4.48 29.15
N LYS A 171 11.07 3.58 28.23
CA LYS A 171 10.37 3.94 26.99
C LYS A 171 9.01 4.60 27.24
N ASN A 172 8.23 4.11 28.20
CA ASN A 172 6.96 4.73 28.55
C ASN A 172 7.16 6.14 29.10
N ARG A 173 8.16 6.37 29.96
CA ARG A 173 8.49 7.72 30.43
C ARG A 173 8.96 8.64 29.31
N GLU A 174 9.76 8.14 28.37
CA GLU A 174 10.18 8.92 27.20
C GLU A 174 8.97 9.34 26.34
N VAL A 175 8.02 8.43 26.14
CA VAL A 175 6.77 8.71 25.42
C VAL A 175 5.91 9.73 26.17
N GLU A 176 5.78 9.62 27.49
CA GLU A 176 5.05 10.59 28.32
C GLU A 176 5.68 11.99 28.25
N ILE A 177 7.02 12.08 28.34
CA ILE A 177 7.74 13.34 28.21
C ILE A 177 7.57 13.93 26.80
N ALA A 178 7.61 13.10 25.76
CA ALA A 178 7.40 13.54 24.39
C ALA A 178 5.97 14.06 24.17
N ALA A 179 4.96 13.37 24.71
CA ALA A 179 3.56 13.80 24.67
C ALA A 179 3.37 15.13 25.42
N ALA A 180 3.93 15.26 26.62
CA ALA A 180 3.85 16.51 27.40
C ALA A 180 4.48 17.70 26.66
N LYS A 181 5.64 17.50 26.00
CA LYS A 181 6.27 18.54 25.18
C LYS A 181 5.41 18.93 23.97
N GLN A 182 4.74 17.97 23.34
CA GLN A 182 3.81 18.26 22.23
C GLN A 182 2.59 19.04 22.71
N ASP A 183 2.02 18.69 23.86
CA ASP A 183 0.89 19.40 24.46
C ASP A 183 1.25 20.83 24.87
N GLU A 184 2.44 21.04 25.45
CA GLU A 184 2.95 22.38 25.77
C GLU A 184 3.17 23.22 24.52
N ALA A 185 3.78 22.64 23.47
CA ALA A 185 3.97 23.32 22.19
C ALA A 185 2.62 23.70 21.55
N ALA A 186 1.63 22.81 21.60
CA ALA A 186 0.29 23.08 21.09
C ALA A 186 -0.40 24.22 21.85
N LYS A 187 -0.29 24.25 23.19
CA LYS A 187 -0.80 25.36 24.02
C LYS A 187 -0.10 26.67 23.71
N GLN A 188 1.21 26.67 23.53
CA GLN A 188 1.96 27.87 23.14
C GLN A 188 1.52 28.39 21.77
N GLN A 189 1.37 27.51 20.78
CA GLN A 189 0.85 27.88 19.45
C GLN A 189 -0.56 28.47 19.54
N GLN A 190 -1.46 27.84 20.31
CA GLN A 190 -2.82 28.32 20.50
C GLN A 190 -2.86 29.69 21.20
N SER A 191 -1.98 29.92 22.18
CA SER A 191 -1.83 31.20 22.87
C SER A 191 -1.33 32.31 21.94
N MET A 192 -0.34 32.00 21.09
CA MET A 192 0.16 32.91 20.06
C MET A 192 -0.92 33.26 19.03
N LEU A 193 -1.65 32.26 18.53
CA LEU A 193 -2.79 32.43 17.61
C LEU A 193 -3.88 33.30 18.23
N SER A 194 -4.24 33.03 19.49
CA SER A 194 -5.25 33.80 20.22
C SER A 194 -4.82 35.25 20.45
N SER A 195 -3.54 35.49 20.75
CA SER A 195 -2.97 36.83 20.92
C SER A 195 -2.91 37.60 19.60
N CYS A 196 -2.54 36.94 18.50
CA CYS A 196 -2.54 37.52 17.15
C CYS A 196 -3.96 37.91 16.71
N ASN A 197 -4.95 37.05 16.97
CA ASN A 197 -6.35 37.33 16.66
C ASN A 197 -6.87 38.55 17.46
N LYS A 198 -6.60 38.62 18.76
CA LYS A 198 -6.94 39.80 19.59
C LYS A 198 -6.31 41.09 19.09
N TRP A 199 -5.05 41.05 18.64
CA TRP A 199 -4.36 42.20 18.06
C TRP A 199 -4.99 42.65 16.73
N ASN A 200 -5.36 41.69 15.89
CA ASN A 200 -6.04 41.95 14.62
C ASN A 200 -7.43 42.56 14.85
N ASP A 201 -8.19 42.05 15.83
CA ASP A 201 -9.50 42.58 16.21
C ASP A 201 -9.39 44.00 16.79
N SER A 202 -8.41 44.24 17.66
CA SER A 202 -8.14 45.57 18.23
C SER A 202 -7.71 46.58 17.16
N SER A 203 -6.88 46.14 16.20
CA SER A 203 -6.46 46.96 15.05
C SER A 203 -7.63 47.25 14.10
N SER A 204 -8.51 46.27 13.87
CA SER A 204 -9.74 46.48 13.09
C SER A 204 -10.73 47.42 13.80
N CYS A 205 -10.85 47.35 15.13
CA CYS A 205 -11.68 48.26 15.92
C CYS A 205 -11.14 49.69 15.89
N ASN A 206 -9.83 49.87 16.08
CA ASN A 206 -9.17 51.18 16.02
C ASN A 206 -9.26 51.82 14.61
N ASN A 207 -9.15 51.01 13.55
CA ASN A 207 -9.33 51.51 12.17
C ASN A 207 -10.79 51.90 11.87
N LYS A 208 -11.79 51.20 12.44
CA LYS A 208 -13.21 51.55 12.29
C LYS A 208 -13.57 52.84 13.05
N THR A 209 -13.08 53.02 14.27
CA THR A 209 -13.30 54.25 15.05
C THR A 209 -12.57 55.45 14.46
N SER A 210 -11.36 55.28 13.92
CA SER A 210 -10.65 56.33 13.17
C SER A 210 -11.44 56.80 11.94
N LYS A 211 -11.98 55.86 11.13
CA LYS A 211 -12.83 56.18 9.98
C LYS A 211 -14.14 56.88 10.39
N GLN A 212 -14.80 56.44 11.46
CA GLN A 212 -15.99 57.13 11.98
C GLN A 212 -15.67 58.56 12.47
N CYS A 213 -14.54 58.77 13.13
CA CYS A 213 -14.12 60.09 13.60
C CYS A 213 -13.77 61.05 12.43
N LEU A 214 -13.21 60.53 11.34
CA LEU A 214 -12.98 61.28 10.10
C LEU A 214 -14.30 61.62 9.38
N LEU A 215 -15.27 60.71 9.34
CA LEU A 215 -16.59 60.98 8.77
C LEU A 215 -17.36 62.04 9.57
N SER A 216 -17.31 62.02 10.91
CA SER A 216 -17.99 63.03 11.74
C SER A 216 -17.40 64.44 11.61
N LYS A 217 -16.11 64.59 11.26
CA LYS A 217 -15.47 65.90 11.04
C LYS A 217 -15.81 66.54 9.68
N THR A 218 -16.49 65.82 8.79
CA THR A 218 -16.84 66.31 7.44
C THR A 218 -18.30 66.79 7.35
N ILE A 219 -19.08 66.67 8.44
CA ILE A 219 -20.52 66.95 8.49
C ILE A 219 -20.86 68.22 9.33
N CYS A 220 -19.85 68.95 9.81
CA CYS A 220 -20.01 70.31 10.36
C CYS A 220 -19.27 71.30 9.48
#